data_AF-C8PE44-F1
#
_entry.id   AF-C8PE44-F1
#
_cell.length_a   1.000
_cell.length_b   1.000
_cell.length_c   1.000
_cell.angle_alpha   90.00
_cell.angle_beta   90.00
_cell.angle_gamma   90.00
#
_symmetry.space_group_name_H-M   'P 1'
#
loop_
_entity.id
_entity.type
_entity.pdbx_description
1 polymer ?
#
loop_
_entity_poly.entity_id
_entity_poly.type
_entity_poly.pdbx_seq_one_letter_code
_entity_poly.pdbx_strand_id
1 'polypeptide(L)'
;MKKANNLSKFDKKALKLLFAVLFVPLFISLVFIYELSVYDSSRELPADAQKIGRSDYYNIGGKIYLRSWNLAPYELEGGADAASFRALDTGRYSYTNVGMDASSVFCGARKMSGLDPARTQKIGSRYYSDGRVSYFCSDVTQRTGGAISYIYKVFLHAFGLSKWPQEYNYPYARLDTSAPISPLTESPYVATDGERVFYEGKILAGADAKNLKQIRLKIIHEDGPDSPAHFRSVDRWLSDGRSVYADGERLNFTPSEQMYLVEPNAGIEFLYDPATGAVLMNGERFDAANEPYTPLNFQSGHQEYMLFASKNGIFYLSKDKILNRPRGSGAEGRLKDALWYVYYKFGADASRLSALKRAGDNPFKGAVRQISEKLLKDDAGFYYLNFYSHSVYVTGRSGRHLDKRTNFIELRKITLGVHDDEVMAQIADEAARNPEMSQQIFTAQDVEYENGAAFYMYCLAAVLLLGAWIYSYLRKRSLRRS
;
A
#
# COMPACT_ATOMS: atom_id res chain seq x y z
N MET A 1 44.88 19.32 -49.59
CA MET A 1 44.65 18.54 -48.35
C MET A 1 43.34 18.99 -47.71
N LYS A 2 42.26 18.21 -47.85
CA LYS A 2 40.95 18.50 -47.23
C LYS A 2 40.93 17.88 -45.83
N LYS A 3 40.71 18.71 -44.82
CA LYS A 3 40.57 18.32 -43.41
C LYS A 3 39.29 17.49 -43.24
N ALA A 4 39.43 16.28 -42.69
CA ALA A 4 38.35 15.33 -42.51
C ALA A 4 37.27 15.88 -41.55
N ASN A 5 36.03 15.93 -42.03
CA ASN A 5 34.86 16.36 -41.24
C ASN A 5 33.80 15.25 -41.21
N ASN A 6 34.22 14.02 -40.94
CA ASN A 6 33.39 12.80 -40.96
C ASN A 6 33.28 12.14 -39.57
N LEU A 7 33.21 12.91 -38.47
CA LEU A 7 32.65 12.36 -37.22
C LEU A 7 31.12 12.26 -37.39
N SER A 8 30.71 11.23 -38.12
CA SER A 8 29.33 11.00 -38.52
C SER A 8 28.45 10.69 -37.30
N LYS A 9 27.16 10.95 -37.43
CA LYS A 9 26.07 10.72 -36.44
C LYS A 9 26.11 9.39 -35.68
N PHE A 10 26.85 8.39 -36.16
CA PHE A 10 27.04 7.07 -35.54
C PHE A 10 27.91 7.13 -34.27
N ASP A 11 28.98 7.95 -34.27
CA ASP A 11 29.89 8.10 -33.11
C ASP A 11 29.19 8.71 -31.90
N LYS A 12 28.37 9.75 -32.11
CA LYS A 12 27.65 10.40 -31.00
C LYS A 12 26.61 9.49 -30.35
N LYS A 13 26.07 8.49 -31.07
CA LYS A 13 25.10 7.53 -30.53
C LYS A 13 25.78 6.40 -29.77
N ALA A 14 26.84 5.82 -30.33
CA ALA A 14 27.65 4.81 -29.66
C ALA A 14 28.33 5.39 -28.40
N LEU A 15 28.83 6.62 -28.47
CA LEU A 15 29.41 7.33 -27.31
C LEU A 15 28.37 7.61 -26.22
N LYS A 16 27.13 7.98 -26.57
CA LYS A 16 26.03 8.12 -25.60
C LYS A 16 25.65 6.80 -24.94
N LEU A 17 25.65 5.71 -25.71
CA LEU A 17 25.35 4.37 -25.19
C LEU A 17 26.46 3.89 -24.26
N LEU A 18 27.72 4.09 -24.65
CA LEU A 18 28.90 3.77 -23.85
C LEU A 18 28.92 4.58 -22.56
N PHE A 19 28.61 5.88 -22.65
CA PHE A 19 28.44 6.74 -21.48
C PHE A 19 27.31 6.26 -20.58
N ALA A 20 26.16 5.88 -21.13
CA ALA A 20 25.05 5.34 -20.35
C ALA A 20 25.41 4.02 -19.64
N VAL A 21 26.15 3.13 -20.31
CA VAL A 21 26.51 1.80 -19.77
C VAL A 21 27.65 1.87 -18.75
N LEU A 22 28.61 2.78 -18.90
CA LEU A 22 29.75 2.87 -17.99
C LEU A 22 29.54 3.93 -16.91
N PHE A 23 29.05 5.11 -17.28
CA PHE A 23 29.03 6.27 -16.39
C PHE A 23 27.82 6.27 -15.47
N VAL A 24 26.65 5.83 -15.93
CA VAL A 24 25.44 5.79 -15.08
C VAL A 24 25.59 4.82 -13.91
N PRO A 25 26.00 3.54 -14.09
CA PRO A 25 26.18 2.65 -12.94
C PRO A 25 27.32 3.11 -12.03
N LEU A 26 28.44 3.59 -12.59
CA LEU A 26 29.53 4.16 -11.79
C LEU A 26 29.06 5.35 -10.95
N PHE A 27 28.29 6.26 -11.55
CA PHE A 27 27.71 7.42 -10.87
C PHE A 27 26.77 6.99 -9.73
N ILE A 28 25.88 6.03 -9.98
CA ILE A 28 24.99 5.49 -8.96
C ILE A 28 25.80 4.84 -7.83
N SER A 29 26.80 4.02 -8.15
CA SER A 29 27.69 3.40 -7.15
C SER A 29 28.41 4.44 -6.30
N LEU A 30 28.92 5.52 -6.89
CA LEU A 30 29.58 6.61 -6.15
C LEU A 30 28.62 7.33 -5.20
N VAL A 31 27.38 7.60 -5.62
CA VAL A 31 26.35 8.17 -4.75
C VAL A 31 26.03 7.24 -3.58
N PHE A 32 25.90 5.93 -3.82
CA PHE A 32 25.66 4.94 -2.76
C PHE A 32 26.84 4.81 -1.79
N ILE A 33 28.07 4.80 -2.28
CA ILE A 33 29.28 4.76 -1.43
C ILE A 33 29.35 6.02 -0.56
N TYR A 34 29.09 7.19 -1.15
CA TYR A 34 29.02 8.45 -0.40
C TYR A 34 27.93 8.40 0.67
N GLU A 35 26.72 7.96 0.31
CA GLU A 35 25.62 7.79 1.26
C GLU A 35 26.01 6.86 2.41
N LEU A 36 26.56 5.68 2.12
CA LEU A 36 27.05 4.73 3.14
C LEU A 36 28.13 5.34 4.04
N SER A 37 29.03 6.16 3.49
CA SER A 37 30.09 6.81 4.26
C SER A 37 29.60 7.92 5.19
N VAL A 38 28.46 8.55 4.86
CA VAL A 38 27.85 9.65 5.62
C VAL A 38 26.67 9.16 6.48
N TYR A 39 26.24 7.92 6.28
CA TYR A 39 24.99 7.36 6.82
C TYR A 39 24.92 7.42 8.35
N ASP A 40 25.97 6.98 9.05
CA ASP A 40 26.01 6.97 10.51
C ASP A 40 26.26 8.37 11.07
N SER A 41 27.28 9.07 10.55
CA SER A 41 27.69 10.39 11.06
C SER A 41 26.63 11.48 10.88
N SER A 42 25.81 11.42 9.82
CA SER A 42 24.73 12.39 9.60
C SER A 42 23.52 12.21 10.52
N ARG A 43 23.40 11.06 11.20
CA ARG A 43 22.25 10.72 12.05
C ARG A 43 22.53 10.83 13.54
N GLU A 44 23.81 10.90 13.90
CA GLU A 44 24.23 11.19 15.26
C GLU A 44 23.88 12.64 15.62
N LEU A 45 23.24 12.80 16.78
CA LEU A 45 23.05 14.11 17.36
C LEU A 45 24.38 14.58 17.94
N PRO A 46 24.77 15.84 17.75
CA PRO A 46 25.97 16.37 18.37
C PRO A 46 25.79 16.41 19.90
N ALA A 47 26.92 16.42 20.63
CA ALA A 47 26.91 16.32 22.09
C ALA A 47 26.20 17.49 22.79
N ASP A 48 26.10 18.64 22.12
CA ASP A 48 25.39 19.84 22.61
C ASP A 48 23.89 19.85 22.26
N ALA A 49 23.36 18.80 21.62
CA ALA A 49 21.95 18.73 21.25
C ALA A 49 21.04 18.61 22.49
N GLN A 50 20.21 19.63 22.70
CA GLN A 50 19.27 19.69 23.82
C GLN A 50 17.85 19.37 23.35
N LYS A 51 17.24 18.33 23.89
CA LYS A 51 15.87 17.95 23.55
C LYS A 51 14.85 18.94 24.12
N ILE A 52 13.87 19.36 23.32
CA ILE A 52 12.84 20.31 23.73
C ILE A 52 11.59 19.56 24.19
N GLY A 53 11.41 19.45 25.50
CA GLY A 53 10.25 18.77 26.09
C GLY A 53 10.12 17.31 25.62
N ARG A 54 8.87 16.81 25.56
CA ARG A 54 8.53 15.49 25.01
C ARG A 54 8.18 15.61 23.53
N SER A 55 9.18 15.88 22.70
CA SER A 55 8.99 16.13 21.27
C SER A 55 10.09 15.53 20.39
N ASP A 56 9.92 15.70 19.08
CA ASP A 56 10.94 15.38 18.08
C ASP A 56 11.91 16.56 17.84
N TYR A 57 11.80 17.65 18.60
CA TYR A 57 12.59 18.87 18.43
C TYR A 57 13.82 18.94 19.35
N TYR A 58 14.90 19.50 18.81
CA TYR A 58 16.18 19.70 19.47
C TYR A 58 16.70 21.11 19.23
N ASN A 59 17.29 21.72 20.25
CA ASN A 59 18.12 22.92 20.12
C ASN A 59 19.58 22.48 19.95
N ILE A 60 20.22 22.91 18.87
CA ILE A 60 21.60 22.62 18.54
C ILE A 60 22.26 23.95 18.15
N GLY A 61 23.23 24.42 18.92
CA GLY A 61 23.92 25.69 18.64
C GLY A 61 23.01 26.91 18.48
N GLY A 62 21.88 26.99 19.21
CA GLY A 62 20.94 28.11 19.13
C GLY A 62 19.98 28.05 17.93
N LYS A 63 19.86 26.89 17.28
CA LYS A 63 18.94 26.62 16.18
C LYS A 63 18.07 25.43 16.48
N ILE A 64 16.85 25.43 15.94
CA ILE A 64 15.89 24.34 16.17
C ILE A 64 15.93 23.34 15.02
N TYR A 65 16.05 22.08 15.39
CA TYR A 65 16.08 20.93 14.50
C TYR A 65 14.98 19.94 14.84
N LEU A 66 14.41 19.30 13.83
CA LEU A 66 13.51 18.16 13.93
C LEU A 66 14.29 16.87 13.70
N ARG A 67 14.22 15.93 14.64
CA ARG A 67 14.74 14.57 14.48
C ARG A 67 13.59 13.57 14.52
N SER A 68 13.14 13.17 13.34
CA SER A 68 12.21 12.04 13.20
C SER A 68 12.97 10.72 13.15
N TRP A 69 12.30 9.62 13.50
CA TRP A 69 12.91 8.32 13.78
C TRP A 69 13.88 7.85 12.69
N ASN A 70 15.13 7.56 13.07
CA ASN A 70 16.23 7.12 12.19
C ASN A 70 16.59 8.08 11.03
N LEU A 71 16.27 9.37 11.15
CA LEU A 71 16.61 10.39 10.16
C LEU A 71 17.61 11.41 10.72
N ALA A 72 18.38 12.00 9.81
CA ALA A 72 19.25 13.12 10.12
C ALA A 72 18.42 14.30 10.66
N PRO A 73 18.92 15.09 11.63
CA PRO A 73 18.20 16.24 12.15
C PRO A 73 18.05 17.33 11.06
N TYR A 74 16.83 17.84 10.89
CA TYR A 74 16.51 18.88 9.90
C TYR A 74 16.25 20.21 10.58
N GLU A 75 17.00 21.25 10.19
CA GLU A 75 16.74 22.62 10.65
C GLU A 75 15.34 23.07 10.23
N LEU A 76 14.60 23.71 11.13
CA LEU A 76 13.26 24.23 10.84
C LEU A 76 13.31 25.32 9.77
N GLU A 77 12.29 25.35 8.91
CA GLU A 77 12.19 26.35 7.85
C GLU A 77 11.99 27.77 8.42
N GLY A 78 12.63 28.76 7.79
CA GLY A 78 12.36 30.16 8.10
C GLY A 78 13.00 30.70 9.38
N GLY A 79 13.93 29.97 10.01
CA GLY A 79 14.72 30.44 11.14
C GLY A 79 13.89 30.59 12.42
N ALA A 80 13.41 29.46 12.95
CA ALA A 80 12.66 29.43 14.20
C ALA A 80 13.45 30.08 15.35
N ASP A 81 12.78 30.91 16.14
CA ASP A 81 13.40 31.55 17.30
C ASP A 81 13.62 30.54 18.42
N ALA A 82 14.87 30.11 18.58
CA ALA A 82 15.24 29.10 19.56
C ALA A 82 15.00 29.52 21.02
N ALA A 83 14.97 30.81 21.32
CA ALA A 83 14.77 31.30 22.68
C ALA A 83 13.32 31.14 23.16
N SER A 84 12.35 31.29 22.25
CA SER A 84 10.92 31.15 22.55
C SER A 84 10.32 29.82 22.10
N PHE A 85 11.10 28.96 21.42
CA PHE A 85 10.60 27.71 20.86
C PHE A 85 10.12 26.75 21.95
N ARG A 86 8.92 26.21 21.75
CA ARG A 86 8.32 25.18 22.58
C ARG A 86 7.59 24.14 21.74
N ALA A 87 7.61 22.91 22.21
CA ALA A 87 6.74 21.88 21.67
C ALA A 87 5.30 22.10 22.16
N LEU A 88 4.31 21.82 21.32
CA LEU A 88 2.91 21.85 21.74
C LEU A 88 2.64 20.60 22.57
N ASP A 89 2.34 20.75 23.86
CA ASP A 89 1.94 19.62 24.69
C ASP A 89 0.58 19.07 24.21
N THR A 90 0.54 17.77 23.90
CA THR A 90 -0.69 17.09 23.48
C THR A 90 -1.10 15.97 24.44
N GLY A 91 -0.50 15.88 25.63
CA GLY A 91 -0.84 14.93 26.69
C GLY A 91 0.08 13.71 26.80
N ARG A 92 -0.38 12.69 27.54
CA ARG A 92 0.45 11.63 28.16
C ARG A 92 1.33 10.77 27.25
N TYR A 93 1.13 10.76 25.93
CA TYR A 93 1.79 9.81 25.01
C TYR A 93 2.48 10.42 23.78
N SER A 94 2.64 11.74 23.71
CA SER A 94 3.05 12.34 22.43
C SER A 94 4.57 12.54 22.32
N TYR A 95 5.18 11.81 21.39
CA TYR A 95 6.28 12.36 20.60
C TYR A 95 5.66 13.46 19.72
N THR A 96 5.67 14.69 20.24
CA THR A 96 4.99 15.81 19.59
C THR A 96 5.81 16.25 18.37
N ASN A 97 5.17 16.23 17.21
CA ASN A 97 5.73 16.73 15.95
C ASN A 97 5.22 18.14 15.61
N VAL A 98 4.48 18.79 16.52
CA VAL A 98 4.05 20.19 16.38
C VAL A 98 4.75 21.04 17.42
N GLY A 99 5.43 22.09 16.96
CA GLY A 99 6.16 23.04 17.78
C GLY A 99 5.88 24.46 17.33
N MET A 100 6.23 25.44 18.16
CA MET A 100 6.03 26.85 17.84
C MET A 100 7.01 27.74 18.58
N ASP A 101 7.36 28.86 17.95
CA ASP A 101 8.03 29.98 18.59
C ASP A 101 7.04 31.13 18.81
N ALA A 102 7.52 32.30 19.24
CA ALA A 102 6.70 33.49 19.50
C ALA A 102 5.89 33.98 18.27
N SER A 103 6.26 33.58 17.05
CA SER A 103 5.74 34.12 15.79
C SER A 103 5.15 33.06 14.85
N SER A 104 5.55 31.80 14.99
CA SER A 104 5.39 30.77 13.98
C SER A 104 5.05 29.42 14.60
N VAL A 105 4.14 28.70 13.96
CA VAL A 105 3.79 27.30 14.30
C VAL A 105 4.32 26.38 13.22
N PHE A 106 4.79 25.19 13.61
CA PHE A 106 5.44 24.22 12.75
C PHE A 106 4.81 22.83 12.86
N CYS A 107 4.62 22.18 11.72
CA CYS A 107 4.35 20.75 11.60
C CYS A 107 5.61 20.06 11.09
N GLY A 108 6.29 19.31 11.96
CA GLY A 108 7.65 18.87 11.73
C GLY A 108 8.57 20.07 11.43
N ALA A 109 9.29 20.03 10.31
CA ALA A 109 10.19 21.10 9.91
C ALA A 109 9.49 22.24 9.16
N ARG A 110 8.19 22.11 8.86
CA ARG A 110 7.43 22.98 7.95
C ARG A 110 6.59 24.00 8.70
N LYS A 111 6.63 25.26 8.27
CA LYS A 111 5.83 26.34 8.86
C LYS A 111 4.35 26.24 8.45
N MET A 112 3.45 26.26 9.43
CA MET A 112 2.00 26.38 9.26
C MET A 112 1.61 27.86 9.30
N SER A 113 1.63 28.49 8.12
CA SER A 113 1.50 29.94 8.00
C SER A 113 0.12 30.45 8.39
N GLY A 114 0.10 31.58 9.12
CA GLY A 114 -1.13 32.29 9.49
C GLY A 114 -1.81 31.83 10.78
N LEU A 115 -1.30 30.78 11.42
CA LEU A 115 -1.66 30.41 12.80
C LEU A 115 -1.02 31.37 13.80
N ASP A 116 -1.79 31.79 14.79
CA ASP A 116 -1.32 32.51 15.98
C ASP A 116 -0.77 31.52 17.03
N PRO A 117 0.56 31.52 17.34
CA PRO A 117 1.15 30.63 18.32
C PRO A 117 0.58 30.76 19.74
N ALA A 118 0.08 31.94 20.12
CA ALA A 118 -0.47 32.17 21.46
C ALA A 118 -1.83 31.48 21.64
N ARG A 119 -2.56 31.25 20.53
CA ARG A 119 -3.91 30.68 20.52
C ARG A 119 -3.98 29.27 19.95
N THR A 120 -2.92 28.81 19.29
CA THR A 120 -2.90 27.51 18.61
C THR A 120 -2.99 26.37 19.61
N GLN A 121 -3.97 25.49 19.39
CA GLN A 121 -4.21 24.29 20.19
C GLN A 121 -4.51 23.08 19.31
N LYS A 122 -4.34 21.88 19.88
CA LYS A 122 -4.79 20.64 19.25
C LYS A 122 -6.30 20.50 19.44
N ILE A 123 -7.01 20.30 18.34
CA ILE A 123 -8.47 20.11 18.32
C ILE A 123 -8.84 18.64 18.52
N GLY A 124 -7.98 17.72 18.07
CA GLY A 124 -8.23 16.28 18.02
C GLY A 124 -8.01 15.76 16.61
N SER A 125 -7.94 14.43 16.43
CA SER A 125 -7.76 13.79 15.12
C SER A 125 -6.67 14.42 14.25
N ARG A 126 -5.51 14.77 14.84
CA ARG A 126 -4.36 15.39 14.14
C ARG A 126 -4.65 16.78 13.52
N TYR A 127 -5.72 17.44 13.96
CA TYR A 127 -6.04 18.82 13.60
C TYR A 127 -5.63 19.82 14.68
N TYR A 128 -5.21 20.99 14.23
CA TYR A 128 -4.72 22.11 15.04
C TYR A 128 -5.37 23.40 14.55
N SER A 129 -5.73 24.29 15.47
CA SER A 129 -6.38 25.56 15.12
C SER A 129 -6.07 26.65 16.14
N ASP A 130 -6.07 27.91 15.68
CA ASP A 130 -6.08 29.11 16.53
C ASP A 130 -7.49 29.73 16.67
N GLY A 131 -8.51 29.08 16.10
CA GLY A 131 -9.89 29.53 16.02
C GLY A 131 -10.25 30.31 14.74
N ARG A 132 -9.27 30.63 13.88
CA ARG A 132 -9.48 31.29 12.58
C ARG A 132 -8.82 30.53 11.43
N VAL A 133 -7.61 30.02 11.66
CA VAL A 133 -6.85 29.19 10.73
C VAL A 133 -6.73 27.81 11.34
N SER A 134 -6.93 26.79 10.50
CA SER A 134 -6.88 25.40 10.91
C SER A 134 -5.98 24.60 9.97
N TYR A 135 -5.28 23.63 10.53
CA TYR A 135 -4.37 22.74 9.82
C TYR A 135 -4.59 21.28 10.23
N PHE A 136 -4.46 20.38 9.27
CA PHE A 136 -4.12 18.99 9.52
C PHE A 136 -2.59 18.86 9.60
N CYS A 137 -2.09 18.11 10.56
CA CYS A 137 -0.68 17.75 10.69
C CYS A 137 -0.57 16.29 11.17
N SER A 138 -0.17 15.39 10.28
CA SER A 138 0.01 13.97 10.60
C SER A 138 1.11 13.78 11.64
N ASP A 139 0.98 12.79 12.53
CA ASP A 139 2.05 12.32 13.44
C ASP A 139 2.88 11.16 12.82
N VAL A 140 2.50 10.71 11.62
CA VAL A 140 3.22 9.71 10.83
C VAL A 140 3.89 10.38 9.66
N THR A 141 5.19 10.12 9.48
CA THR A 141 5.94 10.64 8.35
C THR A 141 5.66 9.87 7.07
N GLN A 142 5.72 10.58 5.95
CA GLN A 142 5.62 10.01 4.60
C GLN A 142 6.84 10.41 3.78
N ARG A 143 7.28 9.50 2.90
CA ARG A 143 8.42 9.74 2.03
C ARG A 143 8.10 10.82 1.00
N THR A 144 9.01 11.76 0.84
CA THR A 144 8.91 12.89 -0.08
C THR A 144 9.75 12.66 -1.33
N GLY A 145 9.08 12.59 -2.48
CA GLY A 145 9.72 12.38 -3.77
C GLY A 145 10.10 10.92 -4.07
N GLY A 146 10.43 10.67 -5.33
CA GLY A 146 10.87 9.35 -5.81
C GLY A 146 12.37 9.13 -5.65
N ALA A 147 12.82 7.88 -5.81
CA ALA A 147 14.23 7.49 -5.72
C ALA A 147 15.16 8.36 -6.59
N ILE A 148 14.73 8.73 -7.81
CA ILE A 148 15.50 9.59 -8.72
C ILE A 148 15.69 10.99 -8.12
N SER A 149 14.64 11.57 -7.53
CA SER A 149 14.73 12.89 -6.90
C SER A 149 15.65 12.88 -5.69
N TYR A 150 15.71 11.75 -4.97
CA TYR A 150 16.62 11.58 -3.84
C TYR A 150 18.08 11.52 -4.29
N ILE A 151 18.41 10.68 -5.27
CA ILE A 151 19.77 10.57 -5.83
C ILE A 151 20.31 11.93 -6.28
N TYR A 152 19.47 12.72 -6.95
CA TYR A 152 19.85 14.06 -7.40
C TYR A 152 20.17 15.00 -6.21
N LYS A 153 19.38 14.96 -5.14
CA LYS A 153 19.63 15.79 -3.95
C LYS A 153 20.89 15.35 -3.18
N VAL A 154 21.13 14.04 -3.04
CA VAL A 154 22.37 13.51 -2.43
C VAL A 154 23.58 13.96 -3.23
N PHE A 155 23.50 13.87 -4.56
CA PHE A 155 24.56 14.36 -5.44
C PHE A 155 24.81 15.86 -5.25
N LEU A 156 23.77 16.71 -5.28
CA LEU A 156 23.95 18.15 -5.04
C LEU A 156 24.58 18.43 -3.67
N HIS A 157 24.19 17.70 -2.62
CA HIS A 157 24.79 17.83 -1.30
C HIS A 157 26.27 17.44 -1.29
N ALA A 158 26.64 16.33 -1.95
CA ALA A 158 28.04 15.87 -2.03
C ALA A 158 28.97 16.92 -2.67
N PHE A 159 28.44 17.76 -3.56
CA PHE A 159 29.16 18.87 -4.19
C PHE A 159 28.97 20.21 -3.47
N GLY A 160 28.35 20.23 -2.28
CA GLY A 160 28.12 21.44 -1.49
C GLY A 160 27.08 22.40 -2.08
N LEU A 161 26.27 21.93 -3.04
CA LEU A 161 25.27 22.72 -3.76
C LEU A 161 23.89 22.69 -3.09
N SER A 162 23.68 21.82 -2.09
CA SER A 162 22.43 21.78 -1.32
C SER A 162 22.67 21.30 0.12
N LYS A 163 21.67 21.50 1.00
CA LYS A 163 21.59 20.85 2.32
C LYS A 163 21.30 19.35 2.16
N TRP A 164 21.50 18.57 3.23
CA TRP A 164 21.19 17.14 3.25
C TRP A 164 19.71 16.91 2.89
N PRO A 165 19.39 15.99 1.96
CA PRO A 165 18.01 15.76 1.55
C PRO A 165 17.11 15.34 2.71
N GLN A 166 15.98 16.05 2.83
CA GLN A 166 14.87 15.55 3.62
C GLN A 166 14.11 14.48 2.85
N GLU A 167 14.12 13.26 3.38
CA GLU A 167 13.46 12.11 2.78
C GLU A 167 12.02 11.95 3.24
N TYR A 168 11.73 12.27 4.49
CA TYR A 168 10.41 12.09 5.09
C TYR A 168 9.93 13.39 5.70
N ASN A 169 8.65 13.68 5.48
CA ASN A 169 7.94 14.82 6.08
C ASN A 169 6.68 14.34 6.75
N TYR A 170 6.22 15.08 7.75
CA TYR A 170 4.87 14.94 8.27
C TYR A 170 3.91 15.62 7.28
N PRO A 171 2.99 14.87 6.63
CA PRO A 171 1.96 15.48 5.79
C PRO A 171 1.18 16.53 6.58
N TYR A 172 0.94 17.67 5.95
CA TYR A 172 0.18 18.75 6.53
C TYR A 172 -0.61 19.48 5.45
N ALA A 173 -1.76 20.01 5.82
CA ALA A 173 -2.64 20.74 4.92
C ALA A 173 -3.36 21.85 5.67
N ARG A 174 -3.38 23.05 5.09
CA ARG A 174 -4.23 24.15 5.57
C ARG A 174 -5.67 23.83 5.17
N LEU A 175 -6.61 23.94 6.11
CA LEU A 175 -8.01 23.72 5.79
C LEU A 175 -8.58 24.94 5.06
N ASP A 176 -9.44 24.68 4.09
CA ASP A 176 -10.18 25.71 3.35
C ASP A 176 -11.46 26.13 4.10
N THR A 177 -11.27 26.56 5.35
CA THR A 177 -12.34 27.06 6.21
C THR A 177 -11.78 27.99 7.27
N SER A 178 -12.59 28.98 7.65
CA SER A 178 -12.36 29.82 8.84
C SER A 178 -13.35 29.52 9.97
N ALA A 179 -14.29 28.60 9.74
CA ALA A 179 -15.23 28.17 10.76
C ALA A 179 -14.51 27.28 11.81
N PRO A 180 -15.02 27.24 13.05
CA PRO A 180 -14.52 26.32 14.06
C PRO A 180 -14.60 24.87 13.57
N ILE A 181 -13.54 24.11 13.79
CA ILE A 181 -13.47 22.70 13.43
C ILE A 181 -13.57 21.80 14.66
N SER A 182 -14.07 20.59 14.48
CA SER A 182 -14.05 19.53 15.49
C SER A 182 -13.78 18.16 14.85
N PRO A 183 -13.26 17.18 15.61
CA PRO A 183 -13.24 15.79 15.16
C PRO A 183 -14.66 15.33 14.83
N LEU A 184 -14.82 14.56 13.75
CA LEU A 184 -16.14 14.07 13.34
C LEU A 184 -16.37 12.59 13.70
N THR A 185 -15.32 11.79 13.70
CA THR A 185 -15.35 10.36 14.00
C THR A 185 -14.19 9.99 14.92
N GLU A 186 -14.10 8.73 15.35
CA GLU A 186 -12.93 8.24 16.09
C GLU A 186 -11.66 8.19 15.24
N SER A 187 -11.80 8.19 13.90
CA SER A 187 -10.68 8.25 12.96
C SER A 187 -9.83 9.49 13.23
N PRO A 188 -8.50 9.33 13.35
CA PRO A 188 -7.57 10.43 13.59
C PRO A 188 -7.30 11.25 12.33
N TYR A 189 -8.09 11.08 11.26
CA TYR A 189 -7.93 11.78 9.98
C TYR A 189 -9.14 12.66 9.63
N VAL A 190 -10.26 12.54 10.36
CA VAL A 190 -11.53 13.15 9.97
C VAL A 190 -11.93 14.28 10.91
N ALA A 191 -12.17 15.46 10.35
CA ALA A 191 -12.74 16.61 11.03
C ALA A 191 -13.90 17.21 10.22
N THR A 192 -14.66 18.08 10.86
CA THR A 192 -15.76 18.84 10.24
C THR A 192 -15.71 20.29 10.69
N ASP A 193 -16.20 21.20 9.85
CA ASP A 193 -16.53 22.58 10.24
C ASP A 193 -18.04 22.77 10.52
N GLY A 194 -18.78 21.65 10.62
CA GLY A 194 -20.22 21.61 10.81
C GLY A 194 -21.01 21.45 9.50
N GLU A 195 -20.44 21.89 8.37
CA GLU A 195 -21.05 21.77 7.04
C GLU A 195 -20.28 20.79 6.15
N ARG A 196 -18.95 20.91 6.12
CA ARG A 196 -18.05 20.14 5.27
C ARG A 196 -17.21 19.18 6.09
N VAL A 197 -16.91 18.04 5.49
CA VAL A 197 -16.00 17.04 6.05
C VAL A 197 -14.60 17.22 5.47
N PHE A 198 -13.59 17.11 6.32
CA PHE A 198 -12.19 17.12 5.96
C PHE A 198 -11.55 15.76 6.30
N TYR A 199 -10.89 15.14 5.32
CA TYR A 199 -10.04 13.96 5.48
C TYR A 199 -8.59 14.36 5.19
N GLU A 200 -7.69 14.20 6.16
CA GLU A 200 -6.28 14.65 6.07
C GLU A 200 -6.14 16.13 5.65
N GLY A 201 -7.07 16.97 6.10
CA GLY A 201 -7.14 18.40 5.79
C GLY A 201 -7.65 18.76 4.39
N LYS A 202 -8.04 17.78 3.57
CA LYS A 202 -8.70 18.00 2.27
C LYS A 202 -10.21 17.82 2.40
N ILE A 203 -10.98 18.58 1.62
CA ILE A 203 -12.44 18.45 1.58
C ILE A 203 -12.80 17.06 1.03
N LEU A 204 -13.56 16.30 1.81
CA LEU A 204 -14.15 15.02 1.39
C LEU A 204 -15.43 15.32 0.62
N ALA A 205 -15.31 15.44 -0.70
CA ALA A 205 -16.38 15.96 -1.54
C ALA A 205 -17.65 15.07 -1.52
N GLY A 206 -18.79 15.70 -1.23
CA GLY A 206 -20.11 15.03 -1.22
C GLY A 206 -20.43 14.27 0.06
N ALA A 207 -19.53 14.26 1.05
CA ALA A 207 -19.78 13.60 2.34
C ALA A 207 -20.81 14.33 3.18
N ASP A 208 -21.78 13.59 3.70
CA ASP A 208 -22.74 14.10 4.68
C ASP A 208 -22.14 13.99 6.10
N ALA A 209 -21.73 15.14 6.64
CA ALA A 209 -21.13 15.23 7.97
C ALA A 209 -22.02 14.62 9.08
N LYS A 210 -23.34 14.63 8.96
CA LYS A 210 -24.23 14.12 10.01
C LYS A 210 -24.26 12.60 10.08
N ASN A 211 -24.07 11.94 8.93
CA ASN A 211 -24.25 10.50 8.79
C ASN A 211 -22.93 9.75 8.58
N LEU A 212 -21.81 10.46 8.40
CA LEU A 212 -20.51 9.86 8.15
C LEU A 212 -20.03 9.03 9.35
N LYS A 213 -19.69 7.77 9.09
CA LYS A 213 -19.19 6.80 10.07
C LYS A 213 -18.03 6.00 9.48
N GLN A 214 -17.20 5.45 10.36
CA GLN A 214 -16.17 4.48 9.96
C GLN A 214 -16.82 3.15 9.60
N ILE A 215 -16.35 2.55 8.51
CA ILE A 215 -16.74 1.20 8.15
C ILE A 215 -16.01 0.23 9.08
N ARG A 216 -16.74 -0.79 9.54
CA ARG A 216 -16.22 -1.80 10.46
C ARG A 216 -15.51 -2.91 9.69
N LEU A 217 -14.35 -3.31 10.17
CA LEU A 217 -13.58 -4.48 9.74
C LEU A 217 -13.92 -5.67 10.61
N LYS A 218 -14.38 -6.74 9.98
CA LYS A 218 -14.62 -8.04 10.61
C LYS A 218 -13.27 -8.67 10.98
N ILE A 219 -13.06 -8.90 12.27
CA ILE A 219 -11.91 -9.61 12.83
C ILE A 219 -12.19 -11.11 12.70
N ILE A 220 -11.33 -11.80 11.96
CA ILE A 220 -11.55 -13.20 11.53
C ILE A 220 -11.00 -14.21 12.56
N HIS A 221 -10.37 -13.75 13.64
CA HIS A 221 -9.56 -14.58 14.55
C HIS A 221 -10.33 -15.16 15.75
N GLU A 222 -11.63 -14.93 15.88
CA GLU A 222 -12.41 -15.42 17.01
C GLU A 222 -13.63 -16.21 16.53
N ASP A 223 -13.72 -17.46 17.00
CA ASP A 223 -14.76 -18.42 16.64
C ASP A 223 -16.16 -17.91 17.04
N GLY A 224 -17.04 -17.68 16.05
CA GLY A 224 -18.45 -17.36 16.29
C GLY A 224 -19.08 -16.47 15.20
N PRO A 225 -20.30 -16.76 14.68
CA PRO A 225 -20.83 -16.01 13.54
C PRO A 225 -21.29 -14.57 13.81
N ASP A 226 -21.67 -14.18 15.03
CA ASP A 226 -22.51 -12.96 15.22
C ASP A 226 -22.24 -12.12 16.49
N SER A 227 -21.05 -12.18 17.13
CA SER A 227 -20.76 -11.29 18.26
C SER A 227 -20.30 -9.89 17.80
N PRO A 228 -20.81 -8.78 18.40
CA PRO A 228 -20.29 -7.43 18.22
C PRO A 228 -18.80 -7.27 18.57
N ALA A 229 -18.21 -8.23 19.29
CA ALA A 229 -16.79 -8.29 19.63
C ALA A 229 -15.87 -8.50 18.40
N HIS A 230 -16.41 -8.92 17.24
CA HIS A 230 -15.63 -9.27 16.06
C HIS A 230 -15.45 -8.11 15.07
N PHE A 231 -15.62 -6.86 15.48
CA PHE A 231 -15.50 -5.73 14.57
C PHE A 231 -14.62 -4.62 15.17
N ARG A 232 -13.67 -4.12 14.37
CA ARG A 232 -12.92 -2.89 14.68
C ARG A 232 -13.20 -1.81 13.66
N SER A 233 -13.22 -0.56 14.10
CA SER A 233 -13.25 0.60 13.20
C SER A 233 -11.94 0.67 12.42
N VAL A 234 -12.04 1.01 11.13
CA VAL A 234 -10.88 1.31 10.27
C VAL A 234 -10.89 2.79 9.94
N ASP A 235 -9.74 3.43 10.10
CA ASP A 235 -9.63 4.90 10.00
C ASP A 235 -9.79 5.43 8.58
N ARG A 236 -9.47 4.58 7.58
CA ARG A 236 -9.33 4.94 6.17
C ARG A 236 -10.60 4.74 5.34
N TRP A 237 -11.59 4.05 5.89
CA TRP A 237 -12.83 3.68 5.20
C TRP A 237 -14.04 4.30 5.91
N LEU A 238 -14.80 5.08 5.16
CA LEU A 238 -15.91 5.87 5.69
C LEU A 238 -17.15 5.67 4.83
N SER A 239 -18.32 5.83 5.42
CA SER A 239 -19.60 5.84 4.72
C SER A 239 -20.57 6.79 5.38
N ASP A 240 -21.33 7.51 4.56
CA ASP A 240 -22.45 8.34 5.00
C ASP A 240 -23.81 7.68 4.72
N GLY A 241 -23.81 6.40 4.35
CA GLY A 241 -24.99 5.63 3.96
C GLY A 241 -25.43 5.86 2.51
N ARG A 242 -24.91 6.88 1.82
CA ARG A 242 -25.18 7.12 0.39
C ARG A 242 -23.97 6.83 -0.48
N SER A 243 -22.77 7.05 0.05
CA SER A 243 -21.50 6.87 -0.63
C SER A 243 -20.49 6.23 0.31
N VAL A 244 -19.53 5.54 -0.30
CA VAL A 244 -18.35 5.03 0.39
C VAL A 244 -17.13 5.86 0.03
N TYR A 245 -16.27 6.08 1.01
CA TYR A 245 -15.01 6.77 0.84
C TYR A 245 -13.86 5.90 1.34
N ALA A 246 -12.81 5.77 0.55
CA ALA A 246 -11.57 5.09 0.93
C ALA A 246 -10.41 6.06 0.68
N ASP A 247 -9.55 6.25 1.69
CA ASP A 247 -8.38 7.13 1.59
C ASP A 247 -8.70 8.58 1.18
N GLY A 248 -9.88 9.06 1.56
CA GLY A 248 -10.36 10.40 1.20
C GLY A 248 -10.94 10.50 -0.21
N GLU A 249 -11.05 9.40 -0.95
CA GLU A 249 -11.62 9.35 -2.29
C GLU A 249 -13.00 8.69 -2.27
N ARG A 250 -13.97 9.29 -2.97
CA ARG A 250 -15.32 8.74 -3.11
C ARG A 250 -15.32 7.59 -4.10
N LEU A 251 -15.85 6.44 -3.68
CA LEU A 251 -15.98 5.26 -4.53
C LEU A 251 -17.29 5.30 -5.32
N ASN A 252 -17.26 4.77 -6.54
CA ASN A 252 -18.47 4.58 -7.36
C ASN A 252 -19.24 3.33 -6.91
N PHE A 253 -19.80 3.40 -5.71
CA PHE A 253 -20.50 2.30 -5.06
C PHE A 253 -21.57 2.86 -4.11
N THR A 254 -22.79 2.30 -4.21
CA THR A 254 -23.91 2.63 -3.32
C THR A 254 -23.96 1.57 -2.22
N PRO A 255 -23.67 1.94 -0.96
CA PRO A 255 -23.58 0.98 0.13
C PRO A 255 -24.95 0.57 0.65
N SER A 256 -25.08 -0.69 1.10
CA SER A 256 -26.09 -1.06 2.08
C SER A 256 -25.61 -0.81 3.52
N GLU A 257 -26.54 -0.82 4.48
CA GLU A 257 -26.20 -0.74 5.91
C GLU A 257 -25.48 -1.99 6.43
N GLN A 258 -25.52 -3.11 5.69
CA GLN A 258 -24.96 -4.40 6.10
C GLN A 258 -23.50 -4.59 5.64
N MET A 259 -22.93 -3.65 4.88
CA MET A 259 -21.58 -3.79 4.37
C MET A 259 -20.53 -3.82 5.48
N TYR A 260 -19.43 -4.52 5.23
CA TYR A 260 -18.28 -4.57 6.14
C TYR A 260 -16.98 -4.82 5.39
N LEU A 261 -15.87 -4.50 6.06
CA LEU A 261 -14.53 -4.83 5.59
C LEU A 261 -14.10 -6.20 6.08
N VAL A 262 -13.26 -6.88 5.31
CA VAL A 262 -12.59 -8.14 5.68
C VAL A 262 -11.14 -8.08 5.21
N GLU A 263 -10.22 -8.54 6.05
CA GLU A 263 -8.80 -8.65 5.73
C GLU A 263 -8.33 -10.10 5.99
N PRO A 264 -8.64 -11.04 5.08
CA PRO A 264 -8.30 -12.45 5.24
C PRO A 264 -6.81 -12.72 5.03
N ASN A 265 -6.10 -11.78 4.40
CA ASN A 265 -4.66 -11.81 4.19
C ASN A 265 -4.10 -10.41 4.45
N ALA A 266 -3.05 -10.32 5.27
CA ALA A 266 -2.45 -9.06 5.68
C ALA A 266 -2.07 -8.18 4.46
N GLY A 267 -2.67 -6.99 4.38
CA GLY A 267 -2.44 -6.00 3.33
C GLY A 267 -3.43 -6.03 2.16
N ILE A 268 -4.48 -6.87 2.20
CA ILE A 268 -5.55 -6.88 1.18
C ILE A 268 -6.91 -6.72 1.86
N GLU A 269 -7.48 -5.53 1.74
CA GLU A 269 -8.78 -5.20 2.30
C GLU A 269 -9.89 -5.42 1.26
N PHE A 270 -10.93 -6.16 1.65
CA PHE A 270 -12.16 -6.32 0.88
C PHE A 270 -13.28 -5.55 1.56
N LEU A 271 -13.98 -4.70 0.81
CA LEU A 271 -15.31 -4.26 1.19
C LEU A 271 -16.33 -5.21 0.57
N TYR A 272 -17.13 -5.86 1.41
CA TYR A 272 -18.20 -6.74 0.98
C TYR A 272 -19.54 -6.20 1.43
N ASP A 273 -20.50 -6.16 0.51
CA ASP A 273 -21.89 -5.81 0.79
C ASP A 273 -22.79 -7.05 0.61
N PRO A 274 -23.25 -7.67 1.72
CA PRO A 274 -24.10 -8.86 1.67
C PRO A 274 -25.44 -8.65 0.97
N ALA A 275 -25.98 -7.41 0.98
CA ALA A 275 -27.29 -7.14 0.42
C ALA A 275 -27.27 -7.14 -1.12
N THR A 276 -26.16 -6.71 -1.71
CA THR A 276 -25.99 -6.61 -3.17
C THR A 276 -25.08 -7.69 -3.74
N GLY A 277 -24.25 -8.32 -2.91
CA GLY A 277 -23.17 -9.21 -3.34
C GLY A 277 -22.01 -8.47 -4.00
N ALA A 278 -21.92 -7.14 -3.85
CA ALA A 278 -20.82 -6.37 -4.38
C ALA A 278 -19.54 -6.59 -3.55
N VAL A 279 -18.42 -6.71 -4.24
CA VAL A 279 -17.08 -6.85 -3.64
C VAL A 279 -16.17 -5.79 -4.22
N LEU A 280 -15.52 -5.01 -3.36
CA LEU A 280 -14.45 -4.11 -3.75
C LEU A 280 -13.16 -4.56 -3.09
N MET A 281 -12.08 -4.66 -3.86
CA MET A 281 -10.75 -4.97 -3.36
C MET A 281 -9.90 -3.71 -3.43
N ASN A 282 -9.42 -3.22 -2.28
CA ASN A 282 -8.64 -1.98 -2.19
C ASN A 282 -9.29 -0.79 -2.95
N GLY A 283 -10.62 -0.65 -2.87
CA GLY A 283 -11.39 0.41 -3.51
C GLY A 283 -11.84 0.14 -4.96
N GLU A 284 -11.31 -0.91 -5.61
CA GLU A 284 -11.71 -1.30 -6.97
C GLU A 284 -12.83 -2.35 -6.92
N ARG A 285 -13.98 -2.07 -7.55
CA ARG A 285 -15.12 -3.00 -7.62
C ARG A 285 -14.84 -4.17 -8.56
N PHE A 286 -15.23 -5.37 -8.15
CA PHE A 286 -15.27 -6.53 -9.03
C PHE A 286 -16.24 -6.32 -10.20
N ASP A 287 -16.14 -7.16 -11.22
CA ASP A 287 -16.98 -7.04 -12.41
C ASP A 287 -18.45 -7.27 -12.07
N ALA A 288 -19.24 -6.19 -12.18
CA ALA A 288 -20.67 -6.20 -11.90
C ALA A 288 -21.46 -7.19 -12.78
N ALA A 289 -20.92 -7.62 -13.93
CA ALA A 289 -21.57 -8.63 -14.78
C ALA A 289 -21.71 -9.99 -14.06
N ASN A 290 -20.81 -10.28 -13.12
CA ASN A 290 -20.80 -11.52 -12.36
C ASN A 290 -21.50 -11.37 -11.01
N GLU A 291 -21.89 -10.17 -10.57
CA GLU A 291 -22.62 -10.02 -9.32
C GLU A 291 -24.00 -10.75 -9.35
N PRO A 292 -24.50 -11.22 -8.19
CA PRO A 292 -23.89 -11.09 -6.85
C PRO A 292 -22.75 -12.10 -6.60
N TYR A 293 -21.71 -11.65 -5.90
CA TYR A 293 -20.66 -12.51 -5.39
C TYR A 293 -20.97 -12.99 -3.97
N THR A 294 -20.65 -14.24 -3.67
CA THR A 294 -20.70 -14.83 -2.33
C THR A 294 -19.31 -15.31 -1.95
N PRO A 295 -18.66 -14.69 -0.95
CA PRO A 295 -17.38 -15.16 -0.45
C PRO A 295 -17.51 -16.57 0.14
N LEU A 296 -16.64 -17.49 -0.29
CA LEU A 296 -16.72 -18.90 0.12
C LEU A 296 -15.87 -19.24 1.34
N ASN A 297 -14.78 -18.50 1.56
CA ASN A 297 -13.79 -18.85 2.57
C ASN A 297 -13.27 -17.65 3.36
N PHE A 298 -14.17 -16.79 3.85
CA PHE A 298 -13.83 -15.58 4.62
C PHE A 298 -13.65 -15.81 6.13
N GLN A 299 -13.76 -17.06 6.62
CA GLN A 299 -13.79 -17.35 8.06
C GLN A 299 -12.45 -17.74 8.70
N SER A 300 -11.31 -17.69 8.00
CA SER A 300 -10.00 -17.91 8.63
C SER A 300 -8.93 -16.91 8.19
N GLY A 301 -7.96 -16.61 9.07
CA GLY A 301 -6.86 -15.68 8.83
C GLY A 301 -5.68 -16.25 8.01
N HIS A 302 -5.79 -17.49 7.53
CA HIS A 302 -4.74 -18.17 6.78
C HIS A 302 -5.26 -18.81 5.47
N GLN A 303 -6.03 -18.03 4.70
CA GLN A 303 -6.56 -18.50 3.43
C GLN A 303 -5.48 -18.53 2.34
N GLU A 304 -5.24 -19.72 1.78
CA GLU A 304 -4.34 -19.85 0.64
C GLU A 304 -4.84 -19.08 -0.58
N TYR A 305 -6.13 -19.18 -0.92
CA TYR A 305 -6.75 -18.44 -2.01
C TYR A 305 -8.05 -17.81 -1.53
N MET A 306 -8.39 -16.63 -2.02
CA MET A 306 -9.72 -16.06 -1.78
C MET A 306 -10.68 -16.52 -2.87
N LEU A 307 -11.82 -17.10 -2.49
CA LEU A 307 -12.80 -17.66 -3.42
C LEU A 307 -14.16 -16.98 -3.31
N PHE A 308 -14.79 -16.77 -4.46
CA PHE A 308 -16.08 -16.12 -4.60
C PHE A 308 -16.97 -16.93 -5.55
N ALA A 309 -18.14 -17.35 -5.09
CA ALA A 309 -19.16 -17.90 -5.97
C ALA A 309 -19.99 -16.78 -6.60
N SER A 310 -20.48 -17.01 -7.81
CA SER A 310 -21.48 -16.16 -8.45
C SER A 310 -22.31 -16.95 -9.44
N LYS A 311 -23.35 -16.33 -10.02
CA LYS A 311 -24.14 -16.95 -11.11
C LYS A 311 -23.30 -17.40 -12.31
N ASN A 312 -22.18 -16.72 -12.58
CA ASN A 312 -21.34 -16.98 -13.76
C ASN A 312 -20.16 -17.92 -13.46
N GLY A 313 -20.03 -18.45 -12.25
CA GLY A 313 -18.96 -19.36 -11.87
C GLY A 313 -18.33 -19.08 -10.52
N ILE A 314 -17.31 -19.87 -10.22
CA ILE A 314 -16.41 -19.65 -9.08
C ILE A 314 -15.20 -18.84 -9.56
N PHE A 315 -14.83 -17.85 -8.76
CA PHE A 315 -13.71 -16.95 -9.00
C PHE A 315 -12.71 -17.04 -7.86
N TYR A 316 -11.42 -16.88 -8.17
CA TYR A 316 -10.34 -16.86 -7.18
C TYR A 316 -9.36 -15.72 -7.44
N LEU A 317 -8.71 -15.25 -6.37
CA LEU A 317 -7.62 -14.28 -6.50
C LEU A 317 -6.27 -14.98 -6.68
N SER A 318 -5.63 -14.68 -7.80
CA SER A 318 -4.37 -15.24 -8.23
C SER A 318 -3.18 -14.77 -7.36
N LYS A 319 -2.34 -15.71 -6.91
CA LYS A 319 -1.18 -15.45 -6.03
C LYS A 319 -0.04 -14.76 -6.76
N ASP A 320 0.20 -15.14 -8.01
CA ASP A 320 1.22 -14.55 -8.91
C ASP A 320 1.13 -13.02 -9.01
N LYS A 321 -0.08 -12.46 -8.87
CA LYS A 321 -0.38 -11.04 -9.04
C LYS A 321 -0.58 -10.24 -7.75
N ILE A 322 -0.83 -10.89 -6.60
CA ILE A 322 -1.19 -10.17 -5.35
C ILE A 322 -0.39 -10.64 -4.14
N LEU A 323 -0.16 -11.94 -3.95
CA LEU A 323 0.29 -12.50 -2.66
C LEU A 323 1.80 -12.72 -2.56
N ASN A 324 2.53 -12.62 -3.67
CA ASN A 324 3.98 -12.85 -3.73
C ASN A 324 4.81 -11.58 -3.47
N ARG A 325 4.60 -10.90 -2.33
CA ARG A 325 5.61 -9.96 -1.81
C ARG A 325 6.82 -10.79 -1.35
N PRO A 326 8.06 -10.50 -1.80
CA PRO A 326 9.23 -11.24 -1.37
C PRO A 326 9.43 -11.09 0.15
N ARG A 327 9.18 -12.15 0.92
CA ARG A 327 9.52 -12.20 2.36
C ARG A 327 10.96 -12.70 2.48
N GLY A 328 11.92 -11.78 2.39
CA GLY A 328 13.33 -12.06 2.65
C GLY A 328 13.87 -11.19 3.78
N SER A 329 14.63 -11.77 4.70
CA SER A 329 15.46 -11.02 5.64
C SER A 329 16.82 -10.68 5.01
N GLY A 330 17.49 -9.64 5.52
CA GLY A 330 18.80 -9.21 5.01
C GLY A 330 18.76 -8.27 3.80
N ALA A 331 19.95 -7.93 3.28
CA ALA A 331 20.11 -6.94 2.21
C ALA A 331 19.44 -7.38 0.90
N GLU A 332 19.52 -8.68 0.56
CA GLU A 332 18.88 -9.26 -0.62
C GLU A 332 17.35 -9.17 -0.54
N GLY A 333 16.77 -9.45 0.63
CA GLY A 333 15.34 -9.30 0.87
C GLY A 333 14.86 -7.86 0.70
N ARG A 334 15.60 -6.88 1.26
CA ARG A 334 15.31 -5.45 1.10
C ARG A 334 15.41 -4.99 -0.36
N LEU A 335 16.38 -5.51 -1.11
CA LEU A 335 16.56 -5.20 -2.52
C LEU A 335 15.41 -5.76 -3.36
N LYS A 336 15.04 -7.03 -3.13
CA LYS A 336 13.90 -7.69 -3.78
C LYS A 336 12.59 -6.98 -3.46
N ASP A 337 12.40 -6.51 -2.22
CA ASP A 337 11.20 -5.76 -1.81
C ASP A 337 11.13 -4.38 -2.48
N ALA A 338 12.24 -3.64 -2.51
CA ALA A 338 12.31 -2.34 -3.20
C ALA A 338 12.07 -2.46 -4.71
N LEU A 339 12.60 -3.52 -5.34
CA LEU A 339 12.45 -3.82 -6.75
C LEU A 339 11.04 -4.35 -7.10
N TRP A 340 10.44 -5.15 -6.22
CA TRP A 340 9.02 -5.55 -6.32
C TRP A 340 8.12 -4.31 -6.28
N TYR A 341 8.42 -3.36 -5.38
CA TYR A 341 7.69 -2.10 -5.28
C TYR A 341 7.78 -1.26 -6.56
N VAL A 342 8.95 -1.26 -7.22
CA VAL A 342 9.16 -0.58 -8.51
C VAL A 342 8.43 -1.31 -9.65
N TYR A 343 8.52 -2.64 -9.73
CA TYR A 343 7.82 -3.43 -10.75
C TYR A 343 6.31 -3.28 -10.67
N TYR A 344 5.72 -3.37 -9.48
CA TYR A 344 4.28 -3.20 -9.31
C TYR A 344 3.83 -1.75 -9.60
N LYS A 345 4.68 -0.76 -9.28
CA LYS A 345 4.37 0.66 -9.48
C LYS A 345 4.56 1.13 -10.92
N PHE A 346 5.41 0.47 -11.72
CA PHE A 346 5.82 0.94 -13.05
C PHE A 346 5.62 -0.06 -14.20
N GLY A 347 5.42 -1.35 -13.93
CA GLY A 347 5.42 -2.43 -14.94
C GLY A 347 4.11 -3.20 -15.11
N ALA A 348 3.12 -3.03 -14.24
CA ALA A 348 1.82 -3.67 -14.41
C ALA A 348 0.87 -2.77 -15.21
N ASP A 349 0.88 -2.92 -16.53
CA ASP A 349 -0.33 -2.74 -17.33
C ASP A 349 -1.29 -3.89 -16.98
N ALA A 350 -2.00 -3.79 -15.86
CA ALA A 350 -3.28 -4.46 -15.58
C ALA A 350 -3.73 -4.11 -14.16
N SER A 351 -4.99 -3.71 -13.99
CA SER A 351 -5.62 -3.50 -12.68
C SER A 351 -5.35 -4.65 -11.70
N ARG A 352 -5.40 -4.38 -10.39
CA ARG A 352 -5.37 -5.42 -9.34
C ARG A 352 -6.51 -6.43 -9.55
N LEU A 353 -7.63 -5.96 -10.13
CA LEU A 353 -8.76 -6.78 -10.59
C LEU A 353 -8.39 -7.86 -11.63
N SER A 354 -7.31 -7.71 -12.39
CA SER A 354 -6.83 -8.74 -13.33
C SER A 354 -6.33 -10.02 -12.64
N ALA A 355 -6.23 -10.00 -11.31
CA ALA A 355 -5.94 -11.17 -10.50
C ALA A 355 -7.18 -12.02 -10.19
N LEU A 356 -8.39 -11.51 -10.39
CA LEU A 356 -9.60 -12.31 -10.23
C LEU A 356 -9.78 -13.22 -11.45
N LYS A 357 -9.52 -14.51 -11.28
CA LYS A 357 -9.59 -15.54 -12.33
C LYS A 357 -10.81 -16.42 -12.10
N ARG A 358 -11.46 -16.87 -13.18
CA ARG A 358 -12.54 -17.85 -13.11
C ARG A 358 -11.94 -19.25 -12.95
N ALA A 359 -12.38 -19.99 -11.94
CA ALA A 359 -11.96 -21.37 -11.67
C ALA A 359 -12.83 -22.41 -12.39
N GLY A 360 -14.13 -22.15 -12.50
CA GLY A 360 -15.10 -23.10 -13.05
C GLY A 360 -16.54 -22.62 -12.92
N ASP A 361 -17.48 -23.47 -13.29
CA ASP A 361 -18.92 -23.21 -13.13
C ASP A 361 -19.31 -23.23 -11.65
N ASN A 362 -20.39 -22.54 -11.29
CA ASN A 362 -20.87 -22.53 -9.92
C ASN A 362 -21.73 -23.79 -9.67
N PRO A 363 -21.30 -24.71 -8.80
CA PRO A 363 -22.06 -25.93 -8.54
C PRO A 363 -23.14 -25.76 -7.48
N PHE A 364 -23.13 -24.64 -6.74
CA PHE A 364 -23.90 -24.50 -5.52
C PHE A 364 -25.38 -24.25 -5.77
N LYS A 365 -26.22 -24.83 -4.93
CA LYS A 365 -27.67 -24.58 -4.88
C LYS A 365 -28.04 -23.93 -3.55
N GLY A 366 -28.61 -22.73 -3.63
CA GLY A 366 -29.03 -21.98 -2.45
C GLY A 366 -27.86 -21.28 -1.74
N ALA A 367 -28.02 -21.08 -0.42
CA ALA A 367 -27.02 -20.40 0.39
C ALA A 367 -25.85 -21.33 0.72
N VAL A 368 -24.62 -20.86 0.51
CA VAL A 368 -23.41 -21.61 0.84
C VAL A 368 -22.94 -21.23 2.24
N ARG A 369 -22.75 -22.22 3.10
CA ARG A 369 -22.17 -22.07 4.43
C ARG A 369 -20.78 -22.71 4.47
N GLN A 370 -19.81 -21.95 4.95
CA GLN A 370 -18.51 -22.50 5.32
C GLN A 370 -18.64 -23.23 6.66
N ILE A 371 -18.28 -24.52 6.68
CA ILE A 371 -18.26 -25.37 7.87
C ILE A 371 -16.84 -25.39 8.46
N SER A 372 -15.82 -25.42 7.60
CA SER A 372 -14.41 -25.28 7.97
C SER A 372 -13.62 -24.62 6.84
N GLU A 373 -12.30 -24.43 6.98
CA GLU A 373 -11.44 -23.88 5.92
C GLU A 373 -11.57 -24.61 4.58
N LYS A 374 -11.85 -25.92 4.62
CA LYS A 374 -11.93 -26.79 3.43
C LYS A 374 -13.33 -27.34 3.17
N LEU A 375 -14.26 -27.25 4.10
CA LEU A 375 -15.59 -27.85 3.96
C LEU A 375 -16.67 -26.77 3.79
N LEU A 376 -17.41 -26.87 2.69
CA LEU A 376 -18.54 -26.02 2.35
C LEU A 376 -19.81 -26.87 2.28
N LYS A 377 -20.95 -26.29 2.62
CA LYS A 377 -22.27 -26.94 2.53
C LYS A 377 -23.26 -26.00 1.84
N ASP A 378 -24.09 -26.56 0.97
CA ASP A 378 -25.24 -25.89 0.38
C ASP A 378 -26.51 -26.75 0.57
N ASP A 379 -27.60 -26.42 -0.11
CA ASP A 379 -28.86 -27.18 -0.02
C ASP A 379 -28.78 -28.58 -0.69
N ALA A 380 -27.77 -28.81 -1.52
CA ALA A 380 -27.58 -30.01 -2.34
C ALA A 380 -26.48 -30.96 -1.84
N GLY A 381 -25.69 -30.56 -0.84
CA GLY A 381 -24.72 -31.42 -0.17
C GLY A 381 -23.44 -30.71 0.26
N PHE A 382 -22.40 -31.51 0.49
CA PHE A 382 -21.09 -31.06 0.96
C PHE A 382 -20.08 -30.96 -0.17
N TYR A 383 -19.20 -29.97 -0.07
CA TYR A 383 -18.09 -29.75 -1.00
C TYR A 383 -16.79 -29.59 -0.24
N TYR A 384 -15.77 -30.26 -0.73
CA TYR A 384 -14.42 -30.20 -0.19
C TYR A 384 -13.52 -29.40 -1.12
N LEU A 385 -12.88 -28.39 -0.54
CA LEU A 385 -11.93 -27.50 -1.19
C LEU A 385 -10.52 -27.93 -0.85
N ASN A 386 -9.78 -28.35 -1.86
CA ASN A 386 -8.42 -28.84 -1.73
C ASN A 386 -7.43 -27.88 -2.40
N PHE A 387 -6.35 -27.60 -1.69
CA PHE A 387 -5.24 -26.80 -2.16
C PHE A 387 -3.96 -27.62 -2.07
N TYR A 388 -3.25 -27.76 -3.19
CA TYR A 388 -1.96 -28.45 -3.23
C TYR A 388 -1.04 -27.80 -4.24
N SER A 389 0.27 -28.01 -4.09
CA SER A 389 1.26 -27.41 -4.97
C SER A 389 2.30 -28.40 -5.46
N HIS A 390 2.68 -28.27 -6.73
CA HIS A 390 3.80 -28.99 -7.33
C HIS A 390 4.94 -28.01 -7.56
N SER A 391 6.02 -28.19 -6.80
CA SER A 391 7.21 -27.34 -6.87
C SER A 391 8.32 -28.02 -7.67
N VAL A 392 8.75 -27.39 -8.75
CA VAL A 392 9.91 -27.75 -9.56
C VAL A 392 11.09 -26.93 -9.07
N TYR A 393 12.19 -27.61 -8.75
CA TYR A 393 13.42 -26.97 -8.28
C TYR A 393 14.55 -27.21 -9.27
N VAL A 394 15.41 -26.21 -9.44
CA VAL A 394 16.60 -26.28 -10.27
C VAL A 394 17.84 -26.13 -9.38
N THR A 395 18.85 -26.97 -9.62
CA THR A 395 20.11 -26.93 -8.87
C THR A 395 21.15 -26.14 -9.67
N GLY A 396 21.61 -25.03 -9.10
CA GLY A 396 22.67 -24.18 -9.66
C GLY A 396 23.92 -24.15 -8.78
N ARG A 397 24.91 -23.35 -9.17
CA ARG A 397 26.18 -23.18 -8.43
C ARG A 397 25.97 -22.65 -7.00
N SER A 398 24.87 -21.95 -6.73
CA SER A 398 24.51 -21.39 -5.42
C SER A 398 23.52 -22.25 -4.62
N GLY A 399 23.23 -23.49 -5.06
CA GLY A 399 22.30 -24.40 -4.39
C GLY A 399 21.03 -24.68 -5.17
N ARG A 400 20.07 -25.33 -4.49
CA ARG A 400 18.75 -25.69 -5.04
C ARG A 400 17.80 -24.50 -4.87
N HIS A 401 17.29 -23.97 -5.98
CA HIS A 401 16.34 -22.85 -6.00
C HIS A 401 15.01 -23.32 -6.60
N LEU A 402 13.91 -22.67 -6.22
CA LEU A 402 12.59 -22.95 -6.77
C LEU A 402 12.55 -22.37 -8.20
N ASP A 403 12.15 -23.14 -9.18
CA ASP A 403 12.00 -22.61 -10.55
C ASP A 403 10.56 -22.21 -10.80
N LYS A 404 9.66 -23.16 -10.49
CA LYS A 404 8.23 -23.02 -10.72
C LYS A 404 7.47 -23.73 -9.62
N ARG A 405 6.43 -23.08 -9.08
CA ARG A 405 5.41 -23.72 -8.26
C ARG A 405 4.07 -23.63 -8.97
N THR A 406 3.48 -24.77 -9.27
CA THR A 406 2.11 -24.84 -9.80
C THR A 406 1.20 -25.18 -8.64
N ASN A 407 0.35 -24.24 -8.26
CA ASN A 407 -0.68 -24.44 -7.26
C ASN A 407 -1.97 -24.89 -7.94
N PHE A 408 -2.66 -25.81 -7.31
CA PHE A 408 -3.94 -26.35 -7.76
C PHE A 408 -5.02 -26.00 -6.74
N ILE A 409 -6.15 -25.55 -7.27
CA ILE A 409 -7.37 -25.30 -6.52
C ILE A 409 -8.39 -26.30 -7.04
N GLU A 410 -8.82 -27.22 -6.19
CA GLU A 410 -9.74 -28.28 -6.56
C GLU A 410 -10.98 -28.23 -5.68
N LEU A 411 -12.16 -28.28 -6.29
CA LEU A 411 -13.41 -28.46 -5.58
C LEU A 411 -14.00 -29.82 -5.93
N ARG A 412 -14.35 -30.60 -4.92
CA ARG A 412 -15.01 -31.90 -5.05
C ARG A 412 -16.33 -31.89 -4.31
N LYS A 413 -17.38 -32.45 -4.89
CA LYS A 413 -18.65 -32.72 -4.21
C LYS A 413 -18.58 -34.08 -3.54
N ILE A 414 -18.85 -34.14 -2.24
CA ILE A 414 -18.91 -35.40 -1.49
C ILE A 414 -20.24 -36.09 -1.82
N THR A 415 -20.17 -37.37 -2.21
CA THR A 415 -21.34 -38.17 -2.60
C THR A 415 -21.81 -39.10 -1.49
N LEU A 416 -21.06 -39.18 -0.38
CA LEU A 416 -21.42 -39.95 0.80
C LEU A 416 -22.69 -39.37 1.46
N GLY A 417 -23.71 -40.22 1.64
CA GLY A 417 -24.95 -39.84 2.34
C GLY A 417 -24.70 -39.77 3.84
N VAL A 418 -24.51 -38.56 4.37
CA VAL A 418 -24.33 -38.33 5.81
C VAL A 418 -25.12 -37.10 6.24
N HIS A 419 -25.75 -37.20 7.40
CA HIS A 419 -26.75 -36.24 7.91
C HIS A 419 -26.22 -35.30 9.01
N ASP A 420 -24.96 -35.45 9.46
CA ASP A 420 -24.39 -34.68 10.57
C ASP A 420 -23.16 -33.86 10.13
N ASP A 421 -23.17 -32.55 10.43
CA ASP A 421 -22.18 -31.57 9.97
C ASP A 421 -20.82 -31.70 10.68
N GLU A 422 -20.79 -32.16 11.93
CA GLU A 422 -19.56 -32.19 12.75
C GLU A 422 -18.71 -33.44 12.45
N VAL A 423 -19.38 -34.59 12.27
CA VAL A 423 -18.75 -35.86 11.85
C VAL A 423 -18.14 -35.72 10.45
N MET A 424 -18.78 -34.93 9.57
CA MET A 424 -18.31 -34.74 8.21
C MET A 424 -16.99 -33.95 8.12
N ALA A 425 -16.70 -33.02 9.03
CA ALA A 425 -15.42 -32.29 8.99
C ALA A 425 -14.20 -33.22 9.18
N GLN A 426 -14.33 -34.26 10.00
CA GLN A 426 -13.25 -35.22 10.26
C GLN A 426 -13.05 -36.22 9.12
N ILE A 427 -14.14 -36.63 8.45
CA ILE A 427 -14.13 -37.66 7.39
C ILE A 427 -14.01 -37.04 5.98
N ALA A 428 -14.32 -35.75 5.80
CA ALA A 428 -14.37 -35.10 4.50
C ALA A 428 -13.06 -35.14 3.72
N ASP A 429 -11.91 -35.05 4.38
CA ASP A 429 -10.60 -35.12 3.71
C ASP A 429 -10.33 -36.53 3.14
N GLU A 430 -10.77 -37.57 3.85
CA GLU A 430 -10.70 -38.95 3.37
C GLU A 430 -11.72 -39.22 2.26
N ALA A 431 -12.96 -38.76 2.43
CA ALA A 431 -14.02 -38.86 1.43
C ALA A 431 -13.65 -38.13 0.13
N ALA A 432 -13.05 -36.94 0.22
CA ALA A 432 -12.60 -36.17 -0.92
C ALA A 432 -11.44 -36.83 -1.68
N ARG A 433 -10.57 -37.57 -0.99
CA ARG A 433 -9.49 -38.32 -1.66
C ARG A 433 -9.96 -39.59 -2.36
N ASN A 434 -11.10 -40.15 -1.97
CA ASN A 434 -11.66 -41.34 -2.61
C ASN A 434 -12.54 -40.96 -3.83
N PRO A 435 -12.19 -41.37 -5.06
CA PRO A 435 -13.00 -41.12 -6.25
C PRO A 435 -14.40 -41.76 -6.22
N GLU A 436 -14.61 -42.80 -5.41
CA GLU A 436 -15.92 -43.44 -5.23
C GLU A 436 -16.84 -42.65 -4.28
N MET A 437 -16.25 -41.85 -3.39
CA MET A 437 -16.96 -41.06 -2.36
C MET A 437 -17.01 -39.57 -2.68
N SER A 438 -16.43 -39.14 -3.81
CA SER A 438 -16.43 -37.75 -4.22
C SER A 438 -16.33 -37.57 -5.73
N GLN A 439 -17.08 -36.60 -6.24
CA GLN A 439 -17.06 -36.18 -7.63
C GLN A 439 -16.27 -34.88 -7.77
N GLN A 440 -15.27 -34.85 -8.65
CA GLN A 440 -14.56 -33.61 -8.99
C GLN A 440 -15.50 -32.65 -9.72
N ILE A 441 -15.56 -31.40 -9.26
CA ILE A 441 -16.36 -30.34 -9.88
C ILE A 441 -15.48 -29.49 -10.79
N PHE A 442 -14.38 -28.97 -10.27
CA PHE A 442 -13.40 -28.23 -11.06
C PHE A 442 -11.99 -28.38 -10.51
N THR A 443 -11.02 -28.09 -11.38
CA THR A 443 -9.63 -27.87 -10.99
C THR A 443 -9.13 -26.62 -11.71
N ALA A 444 -8.65 -25.64 -10.94
CA ALA A 444 -7.97 -24.47 -11.44
C ALA A 444 -6.49 -24.53 -11.08
N GLN A 445 -5.65 -23.89 -11.90
CA GLN A 445 -4.21 -23.89 -11.72
C GLN A 445 -3.72 -22.45 -11.63
N ASP A 446 -2.83 -22.17 -10.70
CA ASP A 446 -2.13 -20.91 -10.60
C ASP A 446 -0.62 -21.14 -10.52
N VAL A 447 0.14 -20.46 -11.36
CA VAL A 447 1.57 -20.73 -11.54
C VAL A 447 2.36 -19.58 -10.96
N GLU A 448 3.16 -19.89 -9.95
CA GLU A 448 4.17 -18.99 -9.39
C GLU A 448 5.52 -19.34 -9.98
N TYR A 449 6.25 -18.34 -10.45
CA TYR A 449 7.66 -18.47 -10.84
C TYR A 449 8.52 -17.82 -9.74
N GLU A 450 9.70 -18.38 -9.45
CA GLU A 450 10.64 -17.66 -8.59
C GLU A 450 11.15 -16.43 -9.37
N ASN A 451 10.78 -15.24 -8.87
CA ASN A 451 10.95 -13.92 -9.46
C ASN A 451 12.42 -13.46 -9.65
N GLY A 452 13.38 -14.36 -9.77
CA GLY A 452 14.74 -14.02 -10.19
C GLY A 452 14.80 -13.76 -11.69
N ALA A 453 14.67 -14.80 -12.51
CA ALA A 453 15.00 -14.72 -13.93
C ALA A 453 13.97 -13.92 -14.75
N ALA A 454 12.67 -14.11 -14.52
CA ALA A 454 11.63 -13.39 -15.25
C ALA A 454 11.69 -11.88 -14.95
N PHE A 455 11.89 -11.49 -13.70
CA PHE A 455 12.04 -10.09 -13.28
C PHE A 455 13.22 -9.40 -13.97
N TYR A 456 14.41 -10.02 -13.96
CA TYR A 456 15.59 -9.46 -14.66
C TYR A 456 15.38 -9.40 -16.17
N MET A 457 14.72 -10.41 -16.76
CA MET A 457 14.41 -10.45 -18.19
C MET A 457 13.38 -9.38 -18.60
N TYR A 458 12.37 -9.12 -17.77
CA TYR A 458 11.40 -8.05 -18.00
C TYR A 458 12.00 -6.65 -17.79
N CYS A 459 12.85 -6.46 -16.78
CA CYS A 459 13.61 -5.22 -16.62
C CYS A 459 14.55 -4.99 -17.81
N LEU A 460 15.25 -6.03 -18.28
CA LEU A 460 16.10 -5.95 -19.46
C LEU A 460 15.28 -5.65 -20.72
N ALA A 461 14.14 -6.31 -20.91
CA ALA A 461 13.24 -6.08 -22.03
C ALA A 461 12.64 -4.66 -22.01
N ALA A 462 12.25 -4.15 -20.85
CA ALA A 462 11.75 -2.78 -20.68
C ALA A 462 12.83 -1.74 -21.01
N VAL A 463 14.08 -1.96 -20.57
CA VAL A 463 15.23 -1.12 -20.93
C VAL A 463 15.50 -1.16 -22.44
N LEU A 464 15.42 -2.34 -23.06
CA LEU A 464 15.62 -2.52 -24.50
C LEU A 464 14.48 -1.88 -25.32
N LEU A 465 13.23 -1.99 -24.88
CA LEU A 465 12.06 -1.37 -25.51
C LEU A 465 12.05 0.14 -25.35
N LEU A 466 12.43 0.69 -24.19
CA LEU A 466 12.67 2.12 -24.01
C LEU A 466 13.78 2.60 -24.93
N GLY A 467 14.89 1.86 -25.02
CA GLY A 467 15.97 2.12 -25.96
C GLY A 467 15.49 2.15 -27.42
N ALA A 468 14.66 1.17 -27.81
CA ALA A 468 14.09 1.05 -29.16
C ALA A 468 13.04 2.14 -29.46
N TRP A 469 12.21 2.51 -28.49
CA TRP A 469 11.22 3.58 -28.61
C TRP A 469 11.90 4.95 -28.74
N ILE A 470 12.90 5.22 -27.89
CA ILE A 470 13.74 6.43 -27.99
C ILE A 470 14.46 6.45 -29.34
N TYR A 471 14.98 5.31 -29.80
CA TYR A 471 15.60 5.19 -31.12
C TYR A 471 14.62 5.50 -32.27
N SER A 472 13.41 4.96 -32.22
CA SER A 472 12.36 5.16 -33.23
C SER A 472 11.84 6.60 -33.24
N TYR A 473 11.61 7.18 -32.06
CA TYR A 473 11.21 8.57 -31.87
C TYR A 473 12.26 9.54 -32.44
N LEU A 474 13.55 9.30 -32.16
CA LEU A 474 14.65 10.10 -32.70
C LEU A 474 14.85 9.90 -34.20
N ARG A 475 14.56 8.70 -34.74
CA ARG A 475 14.63 8.41 -36.19
C ARG A 475 13.53 9.14 -36.96
N LYS A 476 12.27 9.07 -36.50
CA LYS A 476 11.12 9.79 -37.10
C LYS A 476 11.32 11.31 -37.09
N ARG A 477 11.92 11.87 -36.03
CA ARG A 477 12.21 13.31 -35.93
C ARG A 477 13.35 13.77 -36.85
N SER A 478 14.25 12.86 -37.25
CA SER A 478 15.33 13.17 -38.19
C SER A 478 14.93 13.13 -39.67
N LEU A 479 13.89 12.35 -40.01
CA LEU A 479 13.32 12.25 -41.36
C LEU A 479 12.31 13.37 -41.68
N ARG A 480 11.79 14.07 -40.65
CA ARG A 480 10.96 15.28 -40.83
C ARG A 480 11.77 16.58 -40.94
N ARG A 481 13.11 16.51 -40.90
CA ARG A 481 14.02 17.66 -40.94
C ARG A 481 15.04 17.57 -42.09
N SER A 482 14.82 16.67 -43.04
CA SER A 482 15.56 16.60 -44.31
C SER A 482 14.71 17.15 -45.43
#